data_AF-A0A2N1MYA4-F1
#
_entry.id   AF-A0A2N1MYA4-F1
#
_cell.length_a   1.000
_cell.length_b   1.000
_cell.length_c   1.000
_cell.angle_alpha   90.00
_cell.angle_beta   90.00
_cell.angle_gamma   90.00
#
_symmetry.space_group_name_H-M   'P 1'
#
loop_
_entity.id
_entity.type
_entity.pdbx_description
1 polymer ?
#
loop_
_entity_poly.entity_id
_entity_poly.type
_entity_poly.pdbx_seq_one_letter_code
_entity_poly.pdbx_strand_id
1 'polypeptide(L)'
;MTRFYCLKCKKETETASEIQDMTTNGRYRLHGDCVVCDMHKNTFTGVDWVIKKKTKEKKKETAAKRHQMVYNQQCKKLGQKILEADDACKQCIDKCLKEAKKRKTD
;
A
#
# COMPACT_ATOMS: atom_id res chain seq x y z
N MET A 1 -10.54 -22.77 -13.01
CA MET A 1 -10.82 -22.11 -11.72
C MET A 1 -10.09 -20.78 -11.67
N THR A 2 -10.81 -19.68 -11.39
CA THR A 2 -10.18 -18.37 -11.24
C THR A 2 -9.38 -18.31 -9.95
N ARG A 3 -8.28 -17.55 -9.94
CA ARG A 3 -7.43 -17.37 -8.76
C ARG A 3 -7.66 -15.99 -8.16
N PHE A 4 -8.10 -15.96 -6.91
CA PHE A 4 -8.24 -14.73 -6.14
C PHE A 4 -7.29 -14.73 -4.95
N TYR A 5 -6.92 -13.54 -4.50
CA TYR A 5 -6.14 -13.41 -3.27
C TYR A 5 -7.04 -13.71 -2.07
N CYS A 6 -6.62 -14.66 -1.23
CA CYS A 6 -7.30 -14.94 0.03
C CYS A 6 -6.64 -14.15 1.16
N LEU A 7 -7.41 -13.32 1.87
CA LEU A 7 -6.91 -12.52 2.98
C LEU A 7 -6.41 -13.38 4.15
N LYS A 8 -7.04 -14.52 4.41
CA LYS A 8 -6.66 -15.46 5.48
C LYS A 8 -5.38 -16.23 5.13
N CYS A 9 -5.29 -16.77 3.91
CA CYS A 9 -4.09 -17.47 3.45
C CYS A 9 -2.94 -16.54 3.05
N LYS A 10 -3.20 -15.24 2.89
CA LYS A 10 -2.27 -14.21 2.42
C LYS A 10 -1.59 -14.55 1.08
N LYS A 11 -2.24 -15.34 0.22
CA LYS A 11 -1.74 -15.77 -1.09
C LYS A 11 -2.87 -15.90 -2.11
N GLU A 12 -2.51 -15.93 -3.39
CA GLU A 12 -3.42 -16.31 -4.47
C GLU A 12 -3.82 -17.78 -4.31
N THR A 13 -5.12 -18.05 -4.36
CA THR A 13 -5.70 -19.38 -4.16
C THR A 13 -6.77 -19.63 -5.20
N GLU A 14 -6.98 -20.89 -5.54
CA GLU A 14 -8.08 -21.31 -6.41
C GLU A 14 -9.41 -21.02 -5.71
N THR A 15 -10.40 -20.68 -6.52
CA THR A 15 -11.74 -20.30 -6.07
C THR A 15 -12.71 -21.42 -6.39
N ALA A 16 -13.42 -21.89 -5.36
CA ALA A 16 -14.63 -22.70 -5.49
C ALA A 16 -15.86 -21.77 -5.48
N SER A 17 -17.00 -22.24 -5.99
CA SER A 17 -18.27 -21.51 -5.95
C SER A 17 -18.16 -20.08 -6.51
N GLU A 18 -17.49 -19.93 -7.67
CA GLU A 18 -17.33 -18.62 -8.28
C GLU A 18 -18.68 -18.07 -8.74
N ILE A 19 -18.98 -16.85 -8.30
CA ILE A 19 -20.17 -16.10 -8.68
C ILE A 19 -19.73 -14.70 -9.08
N GLN A 20 -20.40 -14.15 -10.11
CA GLN A 20 -20.19 -12.80 -10.58
C GLN A 20 -21.45 -11.99 -10.33
N ASP A 21 -21.31 -10.86 -9.63
CA ASP A 21 -22.41 -9.96 -9.30
C ASP A 21 -22.09 -8.52 -9.73
N MET A 22 -23.14 -7.80 -10.11
CA MET A 22 -23.07 -6.35 -10.27
C MET A 22 -23.64 -5.71 -9.02
N THR A 23 -22.84 -4.90 -8.34
CA THR A 23 -23.31 -4.12 -7.20
C THR A 23 -24.32 -3.06 -7.62
N THR A 24 -25.13 -2.58 -6.69
CA THR A 24 -26.12 -1.50 -6.91
C THR A 24 -25.51 -0.22 -7.51
N ASN A 25 -24.22 0.00 -7.28
CA ASN A 25 -23.46 1.14 -7.82
C ASN A 25 -22.82 0.85 -9.19
N GLY A 26 -23.26 -0.21 -9.89
CA GLY A 26 -22.78 -0.60 -11.22
C GLY A 26 -21.37 -1.21 -11.26
N ARG A 27 -20.77 -1.53 -10.09
CA ARG A 27 -19.43 -2.15 -10.05
C ARG A 27 -19.55 -3.66 -10.12
N TYR A 28 -18.79 -4.30 -11.01
CA TYR A 28 -18.66 -5.74 -11.05
C TYR A 28 -17.83 -6.25 -9.88
N ARG A 29 -18.27 -7.36 -9.30
CA ARG A 29 -17.59 -8.07 -8.23
C ARG A 29 -17.62 -9.55 -8.56
N LEU A 30 -16.51 -10.20 -8.23
CA LEU A 30 -16.36 -11.65 -8.24
C LEU A 30 -16.28 -12.10 -6.80
N HIS A 31 -17.02 -13.14 -6.46
CA HIS A 31 -16.96 -13.77 -5.16
C HIS A 31 -16.92 -15.29 -5.28
N GLY A 32 -16.50 -15.93 -4.20
CA GLY A 32 -16.42 -17.38 -4.10
C GLY A 32 -15.59 -17.77 -2.88
N ASP A 33 -15.27 -19.04 -2.77
CA ASP A 33 -14.67 -19.60 -1.57
C ASP A 33 -13.21 -20.00 -1.81
N CYS A 34 -12.37 -19.81 -0.80
CA CYS A 34 -10.97 -20.23 -0.86
C CYS A 34 -10.86 -21.74 -0.68
N VAL A 35 -10.44 -22.48 -1.71
CA VAL A 35 -10.25 -23.95 -1.65
C VAL A 35 -9.28 -24.41 -0.54
N VAL A 36 -8.45 -23.52 0.00
CA VAL A 36 -7.45 -23.84 1.04
C VAL A 36 -7.97 -23.63 2.46
N CYS A 37 -8.87 -22.67 2.68
CA CYS A 37 -9.27 -22.28 4.05
C CYS A 37 -10.77 -22.06 4.22
N ASP A 38 -11.54 -22.38 3.17
CA ASP A 38 -12.98 -22.25 3.02
C ASP A 38 -13.56 -20.87 3.36
N MET A 39 -12.70 -19.87 3.42
CA MET A 39 -13.12 -18.51 3.68
C MET A 39 -13.68 -17.89 2.40
N HIS A 40 -14.86 -17.29 2.52
CA HIS A 40 -15.44 -16.49 1.48
C HIS A 40 -14.54 -15.29 1.12
N LYS A 41 -14.30 -15.11 -0.17
CA LYS A 41 -13.44 -14.05 -0.73
C LYS A 41 -14.18 -13.32 -1.83
N ASN A 42 -14.00 -12.01 -1.88
CA ASN A 42 -14.57 -11.15 -2.92
C ASN A 42 -13.50 -10.23 -3.51
N THR A 43 -13.65 -9.85 -4.77
CA THR A 43 -12.74 -8.94 -5.47
C THR A 43 -13.54 -8.15 -6.50
N PHE A 44 -13.39 -6.83 -6.50
CA PHE A 44 -13.99 -5.98 -7.53
C PHE A 44 -13.23 -6.11 -8.84
N THR A 45 -13.96 -6.20 -9.94
CA THR A 45 -13.43 -6.33 -11.29
C THR A 45 -14.04 -5.28 -12.23
N GLY A 46 -13.39 -5.05 -13.37
CA GLY A 46 -13.95 -4.27 -14.48
C GLY A 46 -14.65 -5.17 -15.51
N VAL A 47 -15.38 -4.56 -16.45
CA VAL A 47 -16.11 -5.28 -17.53
C VAL A 47 -15.15 -6.14 -18.38
N ASP A 48 -13.94 -5.64 -18.64
CA ASP A 48 -12.89 -6.32 -19.43
C ASP A 48 -11.77 -6.92 -18.55
N TRP A 49 -12.12 -7.41 -17.36
CA TRP A 49 -11.11 -7.79 -16.38
C TRP A 49 -10.29 -9.01 -16.80
N VAL A 50 -9.04 -8.76 -17.19
CA VAL A 50 -7.98 -9.75 -17.26
C VAL A 50 -7.10 -9.59 -16.01
N ILE A 51 -6.92 -10.67 -15.23
CA ILE A 51 -5.96 -10.69 -14.12
C ILE A 51 -4.55 -10.58 -14.70
N LYS A 52 -4.06 -9.33 -14.82
CA LYS A 52 -2.69 -9.07 -15.27
C LYS A 52 -1.72 -9.55 -14.18
N LYS A 53 -1.15 -10.73 -14.39
CA LYS A 53 -0.05 -11.24 -13.56
C LYS A 53 1.10 -10.24 -13.64
N LYS A 54 1.49 -9.68 -12.49
CA LYS A 54 2.74 -8.92 -12.41
C LYS A 54 3.92 -9.85 -12.65
N THR A 55 4.87 -9.42 -13.48
CA THR A 55 6.12 -10.16 -13.71
C THR A 55 6.92 -10.30 -12.40
N LYS A 56 7.85 -11.26 -12.36
CA LYS A 56 8.68 -11.49 -11.18
C LYS A 56 9.50 -10.24 -10.84
N GLU A 57 10.00 -9.51 -11.84
CA GLU A 57 10.75 -8.26 -11.63
C GLU A 57 9.87 -7.20 -10.97
N LYS A 58 8.65 -6.99 -11.49
CA LYS A 58 7.73 -5.97 -10.96
C LYS A 58 7.28 -6.28 -9.53
N LYS A 59 7.18 -7.57 -9.17
CA LYS A 59 6.93 -8.00 -7.79
C LYS A 59 8.12 -7.65 -6.87
N LYS A 60 9.36 -7.93 -7.29
CA LYS A 60 10.59 -7.58 -6.54
C LYS A 60 10.74 -6.08 -6.36
N GLU A 61 10.56 -5.30 -7.43
CA GLU A 61 10.62 -3.84 -7.40
C GLU A 61 9.59 -3.26 -6.41
N THR A 62 8.36 -3.76 -6.44
CA THR A 62 7.31 -3.33 -5.50
C THR A 62 7.68 -3.65 -4.05
N ALA A 63 8.28 -4.82 -3.80
CA ALA A 63 8.74 -5.19 -2.47
C ALA A 63 9.86 -4.27 -1.98
N ALA A 64 10.86 -3.98 -2.82
CA ALA A 64 11.95 -3.05 -2.51
C ALA A 64 11.41 -1.65 -2.18
N LYS A 65 10.49 -1.12 -2.99
CA LYS A 65 9.83 0.17 -2.72
C LYS A 65 9.08 0.19 -1.39
N ARG A 66 8.41 -0.91 -1.02
CA ARG A 66 7.75 -1.03 0.29
C ARG A 66 8.75 -0.99 1.43
N HIS A 67 9.85 -1.73 1.33
CA HIS A 67 10.90 -1.70 2.35
C HIS A 67 11.51 -0.30 2.51
N GLN A 68 11.80 0.37 1.39
CA GLN A 68 12.31 1.74 1.40
C GLN A 68 11.32 2.71 2.03
N MET A 69 10.02 2.59 1.72
CA MET A 69 8.97 3.42 2.33
C MET A 69 8.91 3.23 3.84
N VAL A 70 8.93 1.99 4.32
CA VAL A 70 8.90 1.68 5.77
C VAL A 70 10.14 2.25 6.47
N TYR A 71 11.32 2.07 5.88
CA TYR A 71 12.56 2.64 6.41
C TYR A 71 12.49 4.17 6.50
N ASN A 72 12.08 4.84 5.42
CA ASN A 72 11.92 6.30 5.41
C ASN A 72 10.92 6.79 6.46
N GLN A 73 9.85 6.03 6.70
CA GLN A 73 8.89 6.35 7.76
C GLN A 73 9.49 6.23 9.15
N GLN A 74 10.32 5.21 9.40
CA GLN A 74 11.06 5.05 10.66
C GLN A 74 12.05 6.20 10.87
N CYS A 75 12.85 6.56 9.85
CA CYS A 75 13.78 7.69 9.92
C CYS A 75 13.07 9.01 10.22
N LYS A 76 11.92 9.27 9.57
CA LYS A 76 11.12 10.48 9.86
C LYS A 76 10.65 10.53 11.31
N LYS A 77 10.17 9.41 11.85
CA LYS A 77 9.76 9.34 13.26
C LYS A 77 10.92 9.57 14.22
N LEU A 78 12.09 9.01 13.92
CA LEU A 78 13.29 9.24 14.73
C LEU A 78 13.73 10.71 14.68
N GLY A 79 13.79 11.30 13.49
CA GLY A 79 14.10 12.73 13.34
C GLY A 79 13.13 13.62 14.11
N GLN A 80 11.83 13.30 14.06
CA GLN A 80 10.82 14.02 14.84
C GLN A 80 11.06 13.90 16.36
N LYS A 81 11.38 12.72 16.87
CA LYS A 81 11.69 12.54 18.30
C LYS A 81 12.91 13.33 18.74
N ILE A 82 13.97 13.34 17.92
CA ILE A 82 15.19 14.12 18.20
C ILE A 82 14.84 15.61 18.25
N LEU A 83 14.08 16.08 17.25
CA LEU A 83 13.63 17.47 17.21
C LEU A 83 12.80 17.83 18.45
N GLU A 84 11.86 16.97 18.85
CA GLU A 84 10.98 17.22 20.00
C GLU A 84 11.75 17.25 21.33
N ALA A 85 12.77 16.41 21.48
CA ALA A 85 13.54 16.25 22.73
C ALA A 85 14.64 17.30 22.93
N ASP A 86 15.16 17.91 21.87
CA ASP A 86 16.25 18.89 21.95
C ASP A 86 15.81 20.27 21.43
N ASP A 87 15.51 21.16 22.38
CA ASP A 87 15.10 22.55 22.08
C ASP A 87 16.22 23.37 21.43
N ALA A 88 17.50 23.04 21.65
CA ALA A 88 18.61 23.67 20.94
C ALA A 88 18.61 23.26 19.46
N CYS A 89 18.23 22.02 19.16
CA CYS A 89 18.04 21.55 17.79
C CYS A 89 16.88 22.27 17.09
N LYS A 90 15.73 22.46 17.77
CA LYS A 90 14.61 23.28 17.26
C LYS A 90 15.05 24.71 16.95
N GLN A 91 15.72 25.37 17.89
CA GLN A 91 16.17 26.75 17.73
C GLN A 91 17.17 26.91 16.58
N CYS A 92 18.07 25.94 16.41
CA CYS A 92 19.01 25.91 15.29
C CYS A 92 18.28 25.81 13.94
N ILE A 93 17.32 24.90 13.82
CA ILE A 93 16.54 24.71 12.59
C ILE A 93 15.70 25.97 12.28
N ASP A 94 15.04 26.54 13.28
CA ASP A 94 14.26 27.77 13.11
C ASP A 94 15.11 28.94 12.62
N LYS A 95 16.34 29.06 13.13
CA LYS A 95 17.29 30.08 12.67
C LYS A 95 17.65 29.87 11.20
N CYS A 96 18.01 28.64 10.81
CA CYS A 96 18.31 28.30 9.42
C CYS A 96 17.11 28.55 8.49
N LEU A 97 15.88 28.23 8.90
CA LEU A 97 14.68 28.47 8.11
C LEU A 97 14.37 29.97 7.94
N LYS A 98 14.60 30.78 8.99
CA LYS A 98 14.46 32.24 8.92
C LYS A 98 15.49 32.85 7.97
N GLU A 99 16.75 32.41 8.03
CA GLU A 99 17.80 32.87 7.11
C GLU A 99 17.52 32.48 5.66
N ALA A 100 17.05 31.25 5.42
CA ALA A 100 16.69 30.79 4.08
C ALA A 100 15.50 31.56 3.48
N LYS A 101 14.54 31.99 4.31
CA LYS A 101 13.43 32.85 3.86
C LYS A 101 13.91 34.25 3.47
N LYS A 102 14.82 34.85 4.26
CA LYS A 102 15.42 36.16 3.96
C LYS A 102 16.12 36.15 2.59
N ARG A 103 16.91 35.11 2.31
CA ARG A 103 17.61 34.95 1.01
C ARG A 103 16.68 34.75 -0.21
N LYS A 104 15.39 34.49 -0.03
CA LYS A 104 14.42 34.33 -1.13
C LYS A 104 13.60 35.58 -1.40
N THR A 105 13.67 36.56 -0.51
CA THR A 105 12.95 37.84 -0.60
C THR A 105 13.84 39.00 -1.07
N ASP A 106 15.15 38.79 -1.14
CA ASP A 106 16.13 39.64 -1.82
C ASP A 106 16.33 39.16 -3.27
#